data_AF-A0A087LVZ3-F1
#
_entry.id   AF-A0A087LVZ3-F1
#
_cell.length_a   1.000
_cell.length_b   1.000
_cell.length_c   1.000
_cell.angle_alpha   90.00
_cell.angle_beta   90.00
_cell.angle_gamma   90.00
#
_symmetry.space_group_name_H-M   'P 1'
#
loop_
_entity.id
_entity.type
_entity.pdbx_description
1 polymer ?
#
loop_
_entity_poly.entity_id
_entity_poly.type
_entity_poly.pdbx_seq_one_letter_code
_entity_poly.pdbx_strand_id
1 'polypeptide(L)' 'MSRKEFDASRMRRMKRIAGRYGLTILTAEKLKVLGQPGGHALRHDETFKIVYGDVPKPFSASLDDIEAYLEKLEAGEA' A
#
# COMPACT_ATOMS: atom_id res chain seq x y z
N MET A 1 14.36 0.17 -18.69
CA MET A 1 13.38 -0.27 -17.67
C MET A 1 12.07 0.43 -17.91
N SER A 2 10.99 -0.33 -18.06
CA SER A 2 9.64 0.22 -18.21
C SER A 2 9.10 0.70 -16.86
N ARG A 3 8.22 1.71 -16.85
CA ARG A 3 7.53 2.19 -15.62
C ARG A 3 6.89 1.05 -14.83
N LYS A 4 6.37 0.04 -15.54
CA LYS A 4 5.76 -1.16 -14.96
C LYS A 4 6.75 -2.00 -14.13
N GLU A 5 8.01 -2.10 -14.57
CA GLU A 5 9.06 -2.84 -13.86
C GLU A 5 9.50 -2.09 -12.60
N PHE A 6 9.55 -0.77 -12.69
CA PHE A 6 9.85 0.11 -11.55
C PHE A 6 8.78 -0.03 -10.45
N ASP A 7 7.50 0.06 -10.81
CA ASP A 7 6.39 -0.09 -9.85
C ASP A 7 6.37 -1.50 -9.22
N ALA A 8 6.70 -2.54 -10.00
CA ALA A 8 6.80 -3.91 -9.50
C ALA A 8 7.96 -4.07 -8.49
N SER A 9 9.12 -3.47 -8.77
CA SER A 9 10.26 -3.46 -7.84
C SER A 9 9.90 -2.73 -6.55
N ARG A 10 9.27 -1.55 -6.67
CA ARG A 10 8.82 -0.73 -5.54
C ARG A 10 7.82 -1.48 -4.65
N MET A 11 6.84 -2.15 -5.25
CA MET A 11 5.86 -2.97 -4.51
C MET A 11 6.54 -4.09 -3.70
N ARG A 12 7.56 -4.77 -4.27
CA ARG A 12 8.30 -5.81 -3.52
C ARG A 12 9.04 -5.22 -2.33
N ARG A 13 9.61 -4.02 -2.46
CA ARG A 13 10.26 -3.31 -1.34
C ARG A 13 9.25 -2.95 -0.25
N MET A 14 8.13 -2.32 -0.62
CA MET A 14 7.11 -1.91 0.34
C MET A 14 6.51 -3.10 1.10
N LYS A 15 6.24 -4.23 0.42
CA LYS A 15 5.75 -5.46 1.09
C LYS A 15 6.73 -5.98 2.15
N ARG A 16 8.04 -5.88 1.90
CA ARG A 16 9.05 -6.28 2.90
C ARG A 16 9.04 -5.36 4.12
N ILE A 17 8.87 -4.06 3.92
CA ILE A 17 8.79 -3.09 5.03
C ILE A 17 7.51 -3.31 5.81
N ALA A 18 6.36 -3.32 5.14
CA ALA A 18 5.05 -3.54 5.74
C ALA A 18 5.02 -4.82 6.62
N GLY A 19 5.60 -5.92 6.13
CA GLY A 19 5.70 -7.17 6.89
C GLY A 19 6.48 -7.07 8.21
N ARG A 20 7.43 -6.12 8.35
CA ARG A 20 8.14 -5.89 9.63
C ARG A 20 7.23 -5.28 10.70
N TYR A 21 6.19 -4.57 10.27
CA TYR A 21 5.22 -3.89 11.13
C TYR A 21 3.90 -4.66 11.26
N GLY A 22 3.86 -5.93 10.83
CA GLY A 22 2.63 -6.72 10.83
C GLY A 22 1.54 -6.15 9.90
N LEU A 23 1.95 -5.47 8.83
CA LEU A 23 1.06 -4.86 7.84
C LEU A 23 1.10 -5.62 6.52
N THR A 24 -0.07 -5.83 5.93
CA THR A 24 -0.24 -6.37 4.57
C THR A 24 -0.77 -5.30 3.63
N ILE A 25 -0.09 -5.11 2.50
CA ILE A 25 -0.56 -4.27 1.40
C ILE A 25 -1.59 -5.03 0.57
N LEU A 26 -2.84 -4.60 0.63
CA LEU A 26 -3.92 -5.11 -0.19
C LEU A 26 -3.98 -4.33 -1.51
N THR A 27 -4.28 -5.02 -2.61
CA THR A 27 -4.42 -4.40 -3.94
C THR A 27 -5.73 -4.83 -4.57
N ALA A 28 -6.57 -3.86 -4.94
CA ALA A 28 -7.80 -4.10 -5.66
C ALA A 28 -7.51 -4.19 -7.16
N GLU A 29 -7.32 -5.42 -7.67
CA GLU A 29 -6.99 -5.68 -9.06
C GLU A 29 -8.02 -5.07 -10.04
N LYS A 30 -9.31 -5.12 -9.69
CA LYS A 30 -10.39 -4.53 -10.50
C LYS A 30 -10.25 -3.01 -10.65
N LEU A 31 -9.88 -2.29 -9.59
CA LEU A 31 -9.68 -0.83 -9.66
C LEU A 31 -8.47 -0.47 -10.53
N LYS A 32 -7.41 -1.29 -10.44
CA LYS A 32 -6.20 -1.14 -11.26
C LYS A 32 -6.48 -1.34 -12.74
N VAL A 33 -7.26 -2.37 -13.09
CA VAL A 33 -7.67 -2.64 -14.49
C VAL A 33 -8.55 -1.53 -15.04
N LEU A 34 -9.42 -0.95 -14.21
CA LEU A 34 -10.29 0.17 -14.59
C LEU A 34 -9.57 1.52 -14.67
N GLY A 35 -8.26 1.57 -14.37
CA GLY A 35 -7.46 2.80 -14.45
C GLY A 35 -7.89 3.88 -13.45
N GLN A 36 -8.60 3.52 -12.39
CA GLN A 36 -8.97 4.50 -11.36
C GLN A 36 -7.75 4.86 -10.50
N PRO A 37 -7.58 6.14 -10.11
CA PRO A 37 -6.56 6.52 -9.15
C PRO A 37 -6.80 5.79 -7.82
N GLY A 38 -5.73 5.26 -7.25
CA GLY A 38 -5.74 4.44 -6.04
C GLY A 38 -5.61 2.95 -6.32
N GLY A 39 -6.29 2.12 -5.54
CA GLY A 39 -6.30 0.66 -5.64
C GLY A 39 -5.51 -0.06 -4.56
N HIS A 40 -5.01 0.64 -3.54
CA HIS A 40 -4.24 0.06 -2.45
C HIS A 40 -4.81 0.40 -1.07
N ALA A 41 -4.57 -0.49 -0.12
CA ALA A 41 -4.89 -0.30 1.29
C ALA A 41 -3.88 -1.06 2.17
N LEU A 42 -3.68 -0.62 3.41
CA LEU A 42 -2.88 -1.32 4.41
C LEU A 42 -3.79 -1.97 5.44
N ARG A 43 -3.57 -3.25 5.71
CA ARG A 43 -4.29 -4.01 6.72
C ARG A 43 -3.33 -4.46 7.81
N HIS A 44 -3.73 -4.34 9.07
CA HIS A 44 -3.03 -4.97 10.18
C HIS A 44 -3.30 -6.47 10.20
N ASP A 45 -2.27 -7.30 10.31
CA ASP A 45 -2.44 -8.75 10.18
C ASP A 45 -3.06 -9.40 11.40
N GLU A 46 -2.76 -8.92 12.62
CA GLU A 46 -3.37 -9.46 13.84
C GLU A 46 -4.87 -9.15 13.97
N THR A 47 -5.28 -7.92 13.65
CA THR A 47 -6.66 -7.46 13.86
C THR A 47 -7.51 -7.51 12.61
N PHE A 48 -6.90 -7.76 11.44
CA PHE A 48 -7.52 -7.71 10.11
C PHE A 48 -8.18 -6.37 9.75
N LYS A 49 -7.92 -5.31 10.52
CA LYS A 49 -8.47 -3.97 10.26
C LYS A 49 -7.64 -3.23 9.21
N ILE A 50 -8.32 -2.45 8.38
CA ILE A 50 -7.64 -1.51 7.47
C ILE A 50 -7.13 -0.34 8.31
N VAL A 51 -5.82 -0.09 8.25
CA VAL A 51 -5.16 1.02 8.95
C VAL A 51 -4.98 2.23 8.05
N TYR A 52 -4.97 2.04 6.72
CA TYR A 52 -4.80 3.12 5.76
C TYR A 52 -5.39 2.77 4.38
N GLY A 53 -5.87 3.79 3.64
CA GLY A 53 -6.37 3.64 2.27
C GLY A 53 -7.83 3.20 2.13
N ASP A 54 -8.66 3.37 3.16
CA ASP A 54 -10.09 3.05 3.15
C ASP A 54 -11.03 4.28 3.03
N VAL A 55 -10.47 5.49 3.13
CA VAL A 55 -11.24 6.76 3.17
C VAL A 55 -10.73 7.68 2.06
N PRO A 56 -11.61 8.26 1.22
CA PRO A 56 -13.07 8.30 1.33
C PRO A 56 -13.81 7.05 0.83
N LYS A 57 -13.09 6.11 0.19
CA LYS A 57 -13.63 4.83 -0.30
C LYS A 57 -12.60 3.72 -0.11
N PRO A 58 -13.03 2.44 -0.06
CA PRO A 58 -12.11 1.33 0.00
C PRO A 58 -11.09 1.34 -1.13
N PHE A 59 -9.84 1.04 -0.80
CA PHE A 59 -8.71 1.03 -1.73
C PHE A 59 -8.51 2.36 -2.44
N SER A 60 -8.62 3.46 -1.70
CA SER A 60 -8.43 4.81 -2.23
C SER A 60 -6.96 5.22 -2.31
N ALA A 61 -6.06 4.57 -1.57
CA ALA A 61 -4.65 4.95 -1.54
C ALA A 61 -3.92 4.52 -2.83
N SER A 62 -3.01 5.38 -3.28
CA SER A 62 -2.04 5.11 -4.35
C SER A 62 -0.78 4.43 -3.82
N LEU A 63 0.14 4.02 -4.71
CA LEU A 63 1.44 3.50 -4.29
C LEU A 63 2.28 4.55 -3.55
N ASP A 64 2.14 5.82 -3.93
CA ASP A 64 2.86 6.93 -3.31
C ASP A 64 2.40 7.15 -1.86
N ASP A 65 1.09 7.07 -1.64
CA ASP A 65 0.50 7.21 -0.31
C ASP A 65 0.95 6.08 0.64
N ILE A 66 1.00 4.85 0.12
CA ILE A 66 1.44 3.68 0.88
C ILE A 66 2.93 3.77 1.22
N GLU A 67 3.77 4.20 0.27
CA GLU A 67 5.20 4.39 0.52
C GLU A 67 5.42 5.45 1.60
N ALA A 68 4.77 6.61 1.48
CA ALA A 68 4.89 7.68 2.48
C ALA A 68 4.44 7.25 3.88
N TYR A 69 3.39 6.43 3.99
CA TYR A 69 2.96 5.88 5.28
C TYR A 69 4.01 4.93 5.88
N LEU A 70 4.58 4.05 5.06
CA LEU A 70 5.63 3.12 5.50
C LEU A 70 6.94 3.82 5.87
N GLU A 71 7.29 4.91 5.17
CA GLU A 71 8.46 5.72 5.48
C GLU A 71 8.33 6.41 6.84
N LYS A 72 7.14 6.94 7.17
CA LYS A 72 6.85 7.50 8.51
C LYS A 72 6.96 6.45 9.61
N LEU A 73 6.51 5.22 9.34
CA LEU A 73 6.66 4.09 10.25
C LEU A 73 8.13 3.72 10.48
N GLU A 74 8.95 3.66 9.43
CA GLU A 74 10.40 3.41 9.56
C GLU A 74 11.14 4.56 10.27
N ALA A 75 10.67 5.81 10.12
CA ALA A 75 11.20 6.95 10.85
C ALA A 75 10.80 7.00 12.33
N GLY A 76 9.86 6.16 12.78
CA GLY A 76 9.33 6.17 14.14
C GLY A 76 8.38 7.34 14.43
N GLU A 77 7.82 7.96 13.39
CA GLU A 77 6.93 9.13 13.48
C GLU A 77 5.44 8.76 13.37
N ALA A 78 5.10 7.47 13.49
CA ALA A 78 3.78 6.92 13.21
C ALA A 78 2.91 6.70 14.45
#